data_AF-A8SDI6-F1
#
_entry.id   AF-A8SDI6-F1
#
_cell.length_a   1.000
_cell.length_b   1.000
_cell.length_c   1.000
_cell.angle_alpha   90.00
_cell.angle_beta   90.00
_cell.angle_gamma   90.00
#
_symmetry.space_group_name_H-M   'P 1'
#
loop_
_entity.id
_entity.type
_entity.pdbx_description
1 polymer ?
#
loop_
_entity_poly.entity_id
_entity_poly.type
_entity_poly.pdbx_seq_one_letter_code
_entity_poly.pdbx_strand_id
1 'polypeptide(L)'
;MEKTMMLNVRVSPSVKQQAEDVLKQLGIPMATAIDMYLRQITLTGGIPFSLSLPKAPAALNADTMTDDQLHAALQVGIKEVQNGDTVDAASAFAQFREQHR
;
A
#
# COMPACT_ATOMS: atom_id res chain seq x y z
N MET A 1 -24.17 -29.81 14.83
CA MET A 1 -22.88 -29.16 15.13
C MET A 1 -22.00 -29.35 13.91
N GLU A 2 -21.47 -28.28 13.31
CA GLU A 2 -20.49 -28.44 12.24
C GLU A 2 -19.21 -29.10 12.79
N LYS A 3 -18.57 -29.92 11.96
CA LYS A 3 -17.28 -30.53 12.33
C LYS A 3 -16.21 -29.45 12.32
N THR A 4 -15.72 -29.07 13.50
CA THR A 4 -14.52 -28.25 13.63
C THR A 4 -13.27 -29.07 13.36
N MET A 5 -12.36 -28.53 12.55
CA MET A 5 -11.03 -29.09 12.31
C MET A 5 -9.97 -28.07 12.77
N MET A 6 -8.83 -28.56 13.25
CA MET A 6 -7.70 -27.69 13.63
C MET A 6 -6.89 -27.31 12.39
N LEU A 7 -6.57 -26.03 12.26
CA LEU A 7 -5.69 -25.48 11.23
C LEU A 7 -4.33 -25.11 11.84
N ASN A 8 -3.27 -25.79 11.42
CA ASN A 8 -1.91 -25.52 11.88
C ASN A 8 -1.15 -24.70 10.82
N VAL A 9 -0.72 -23.48 11.17
CA VAL A 9 -0.01 -22.57 10.26
C VAL A 9 1.34 -22.18 10.86
N ARG A 10 2.39 -22.21 10.05
CA ARG A 10 3.70 -21.64 10.42
C ARG A 10 3.72 -20.15 10.09
N VAL A 11 4.08 -19.33 11.06
CA VAL A 11 4.16 -17.87 10.93
C VAL A 11 5.40 -17.38 11.67
N SER A 12 6.00 -16.29 11.18
CA SER A 12 7.06 -15.61 11.92
C SER A 12 6.51 -15.07 13.26
N PRO A 13 7.25 -15.19 14.38
CA PRO A 13 6.83 -14.60 15.65
C PRO A 13 6.53 -13.10 15.56
N SER A 14 7.33 -12.35 14.79
CA SER A 14 7.13 -10.90 14.62
C SER A 14 5.84 -10.56 13.90
N VAL A 15 5.54 -11.28 12.82
CA VAL A 15 4.30 -11.11 12.03
C VAL A 15 3.08 -11.46 12.88
N LYS A 16 3.17 -12.55 13.65
CA LYS A 16 2.10 -12.95 14.57
C LYS A 16 1.80 -11.86 15.59
N GLN A 17 2.83 -11.33 16.26
CA GLN A 17 2.64 -10.30 17.28
C GLN A 17 2.01 -9.02 16.70
N GLN A 18 2.52 -8.56 15.56
CA GLN A 18 1.97 -7.36 14.88
C GLN A 18 0.49 -7.54 14.50
N ALA A 19 0.14 -8.70 13.96
CA ALA A 19 -1.25 -9.00 13.63
C ALA A 19 -2.13 -9.07 14.87
N GLU A 20 -1.66 -9.69 15.96
CA GLU A 20 -2.39 -9.73 17.24
C GLU A 20 -2.63 -8.34 17.83
N ASP A 21 -1.64 -7.44 17.77
CA ASP A 21 -1.77 -6.08 18.29
C ASP A 21 -2.85 -5.30 17.53
N VAL A 22 -2.87 -5.39 16.20
CA VAL A 22 -3.91 -4.76 15.36
C VAL A 22 -5.28 -5.36 15.65
N LEU A 23 -5.39 -6.69 15.67
CA LEU A 23 -6.67 -7.38 15.90
C LEU A 23 -7.22 -7.10 17.30
N LYS A 24 -6.36 -6.96 18.31
CA LYS A 24 -6.74 -6.58 19.67
C LYS A 24 -7.36 -5.19 19.73
N GLN A 25 -6.82 -4.22 18.99
CA GLN A 25 -7.41 -2.88 18.88
C GLN A 25 -8.81 -2.92 18.24
N LEU A 26 -9.03 -3.85 17.29
CA LEU A 26 -10.32 -4.08 16.66
C LEU A 26 -11.28 -4.92 17.51
N GLY A 27 -10.82 -5.49 18.64
CA GLY A 27 -11.62 -6.39 19.48
C GLY A 27 -11.88 -7.77 18.85
N ILE A 28 -11.03 -8.18 17.90
CA ILE A 28 -11.22 -9.40 17.10
C ILE A 28 -10.17 -10.45 17.54
N PRO A 29 -10.57 -11.66 17.94
CA PRO A 29 -9.62 -12.74 18.19
C PRO A 29 -8.94 -13.24 16.91
N MET A 30 -7.69 -13.70 17.01
CA MET A 30 -6.93 -14.25 15.86
C MET A 30 -7.69 -15.34 15.11
N ALA A 31 -8.30 -16.30 15.82
CA ALA A 31 -9.07 -17.38 15.20
C ALA A 31 -10.28 -16.85 14.41
N THR A 32 -10.96 -15.82 14.92
CA THR A 32 -12.08 -15.16 14.24
C THR A 32 -11.61 -14.46 12.96
N ALA A 33 -10.46 -13.80 12.99
CA ALA A 33 -9.87 -13.18 11.80
C ALA A 33 -9.55 -14.21 10.71
N ILE A 34 -9.00 -15.36 11.09
CA ILE A 34 -8.72 -16.47 10.16
C ILE A 34 -10.03 -17.05 9.59
N ASP A 35 -11.06 -17.25 10.42
CA ASP A 35 -12.37 -17.72 9.94
C ASP A 35 -13.00 -16.73 8.95
N MET A 36 -12.95 -15.43 9.23
CA MET A 36 -13.41 -14.39 8.32
C MET A 36 -12.67 -14.42 6.98
N TYR A 37 -11.35 -14.60 7.00
CA TYR A 37 -10.54 -14.73 5.78
C TYR A 37 -11.00 -15.92 4.91
N LEU A 38 -11.20 -17.09 5.51
CA LEU A 38 -11.65 -18.30 4.79
C LEU A 38 -13.07 -18.14 4.24
N ARG A 39 -13.97 -17.51 4.99
CA ARG A 39 -15.32 -17.18 4.52
C ARG A 39 -15.29 -16.22 3.35
N GLN A 40 -14.44 -15.21 3.41
CA GLN A 40 -14.32 -14.24 2.33
C GLN A 40 -13.80 -14.88 1.05
N ILE A 41 -12.83 -15.80 1.13
CA ILE A 41 -12.39 -16.58 -0.04
C ILE A 41 -13.56 -17.34 -0.67
N THR A 42 -14.37 -17.98 0.17
CA THR A 42 -15.53 -18.74 -0.31
C THR A 42 -16.59 -17.83 -0.94
N LEU A 43 -16.81 -16.65 -0.36
CA LEU A 43 -17.80 -15.69 -0.83
C LEU A 43 -17.40 -15.02 -2.16
N THR A 44 -16.12 -14.66 -2.32
CA THR A 44 -15.64 -13.95 -3.51
C THR A 44 -15.12 -14.87 -4.60
N GLY A 45 -14.87 -16.15 -4.29
CA GLY A 45 -14.21 -17.08 -5.19
C GLY A 45 -12.75 -16.72 -5.47
N GLY A 46 -12.10 -15.93 -4.59
CA GLY A 46 -10.75 -15.42 -4.80
C GLY A 46 -10.09 -14.92 -3.53
N ILE A 47 -8.84 -14.43 -3.63
CA ILE A 47 -8.12 -13.90 -2.48
C ILE A 47 -8.71 -12.53 -2.10
N PRO A 48 -9.06 -12.31 -0.81
CA PRO A 48 -9.80 -11.14 -0.36
C PRO A 48 -8.94 -9.89 -0.16
N PHE A 49 -7.94 -9.71 -1.01
CA PHE A 49 -7.11 -8.51 -1.11
C PHE A 49 -6.42 -8.49 -2.48
N SER A 50 -6.07 -7.30 -2.97
CA SER A 50 -5.39 -7.15 -4.26
C SER A 50 -4.00 -7.78 -4.23
N LEU A 51 -3.71 -8.65 -5.20
CA LEU A 51 -2.37 -9.20 -5.44
C LEU A 51 -1.65 -8.37 -6.52
N SER A 52 -1.40 -7.10 -6.21
CA SER A 52 -0.64 -6.20 -7.08
C SER A 52 0.66 -5.77 -6.42
N LEU A 53 1.72 -5.64 -7.21
CA LEU A 53 2.91 -4.90 -6.76
C LEU A 53 2.51 -3.44 -6.46
N PRO A 54 3.17 -2.76 -5.51
CA PRO A 54 2.97 -1.34 -5.28
C PRO A 54 3.16 -0.61 -6.61
N LYS A 55 2.08 -0.04 -7.14
CA LYS A 55 2.18 0.82 -8.32
C LYS A 55 2.67 2.17 -7.84
N ALA A 56 3.62 2.76 -8.58
CA ALA A 56 3.94 4.17 -8.37
C ALA A 56 2.64 4.99 -8.40
N PRO A 57 2.51 6.04 -7.58
CA PRO A 57 1.35 6.92 -7.62
C PRO A 57 1.07 7.32 -9.08
N ALA A 58 -0.19 7.28 -9.51
CA ALA A 58 -0.54 7.53 -10.91
C ALA A 58 0.03 8.86 -11.43
N ALA A 59 0.14 9.87 -10.56
CA ALA A 59 0.75 11.17 -10.84
C ALA A 59 2.26 11.12 -11.18
N LEU A 60 2.96 10.05 -10.79
CA LEU A 60 4.39 9.84 -11.03
C LEU A 60 4.66 8.69 -12.03
N ASN A 61 3.61 8.02 -12.49
CA ASN A 61 3.74 6.85 -13.34
C ASN A 61 3.62 7.24 -14.82
N ALA A 62 4.76 7.59 -15.42
CA ALA A 62 4.85 7.97 -16.84
C ALA A 62 4.35 6.87 -17.79
N ASP A 63 4.42 5.59 -17.42
CA ASP A 63 3.90 4.47 -18.23
C ASP A 63 2.37 4.52 -18.40
N THR A 64 1.69 5.30 -17.56
CA THR A 64 0.23 5.46 -17.57
C THR A 64 -0.25 6.84 -18.02
N MET A 65 0.67 7.78 -18.29
CA MET A 65 0.34 9.11 -18.78
C MET A 65 0.18 9.10 -20.29
N THR A 66 -0.74 9.91 -20.81
CA THR A 66 -0.72 10.23 -22.25
C THR A 66 0.42 11.20 -22.55
N ASP A 67 0.87 11.23 -23.81
CA ASP A 67 1.90 12.19 -24.26
C ASP A 67 1.53 13.63 -23.89
N ASP A 68 0.26 14.01 -24.03
CA ASP A 68 -0.25 15.34 -23.68
C ASP A 68 -0.12 15.62 -22.17
N GLN A 69 -0.43 14.64 -21.32
CA GLN A 69 -0.33 14.78 -19.87
C GLN A 69 1.12 14.91 -19.42
N LEU A 70 2.02 14.11 -19.99
CA LEU A 70 3.44 14.19 -19.69
C LEU A 70 4.01 15.53 -20.17
N HIS A 71 3.64 15.97 -21.37
CA HIS A 71 4.08 17.24 -21.92
C HIS A 71 3.61 18.43 -21.07
N ALA A 72 2.34 18.42 -20.63
CA ALA A 72 1.81 19.44 -19.74
C ALA A 72 2.57 19.50 -18.40
N ALA A 73 2.87 18.34 -17.79
CA ALA A 73 3.63 18.27 -16.55
C ALA A 73 5.05 18.85 -16.70
N LEU A 74 5.73 18.52 -17.81
CA LEU A 74 7.06 19.08 -18.10
C LEU A 74 7.01 20.59 -18.36
N GLN A 75 5.98 21.08 -19.06
CA GLN A 75 5.81 22.52 -19.29
C GLN A 75 5.60 23.31 -18.00
N VAL A 76 4.91 22.74 -17.00
CA VAL A 76 4.76 23.36 -15.69
C VAL A 76 6.15 23.52 -15.04
N GLY A 77 6.94 22.45 -14.98
CA GLY A 77 8.29 22.51 -14.40
C GLY A 77 9.21 23.49 -15.14
N ILE A 78 9.14 23.58 -16.47
CA ILE A 78 9.91 24.56 -17.25
C ILE A 78 9.53 26.00 -16.86
N LYS A 79 8.25 26.29 -16.64
CA LYS A 79 7.78 27.62 -16.21
C LYS A 79 8.25 27.96 -14.79
N GLU A 80 8.21 27.00 -13.87
CA GLU A 80 8.71 27.20 -12.50
C GLU A 80 10.21 27.52 -12.49
N VAL A 81 11.00 26.82 -13.30
CA VAL A 81 12.43 27.13 -13.49
C VAL A 81 12.63 28.53 -14.07
N GLN A 82 11.83 28.94 -15.05
CA GLN A 82 11.91 30.28 -15.64
C GLN A 82 11.53 31.39 -14.65
N ASN A 83 10.59 31.11 -13.75
CA ASN A 83 10.16 32.04 -12.70
C ASN A 83 11.14 32.10 -11.52
N GLY A 84 12.14 31.22 -11.47
CA GLY A 84 13.09 31.12 -10.37
C GLY A 84 12.54 30.35 -9.16
N ASP A 85 11.38 29.71 -9.30
CA ASP A 85 10.73 28.86 -8.28
C ASP A 85 11.44 27.50 -8.20
N THR A 86 12.74 27.55 -7.89
CA THR A 86 13.62 26.38 -7.86
C THR A 86 14.12 26.15 -6.44
N VAL A 87 14.38 24.88 -6.13
CA VAL A 87 14.98 24.47 -4.86
C VAL A 87 16.25 23.69 -5.15
N ASP A 88 17.23 23.84 -4.25
CA ASP A 88 18.44 23.01 -4.30
C ASP A 88 18.05 21.52 -4.23
N ALA A 89 18.61 20.72 -5.14
CA ALA A 89 18.23 19.32 -5.28
C ALA A 89 18.53 18.51 -4.01
N ALA A 90 19.69 18.73 -3.37
CA ALA A 90 20.06 18.00 -2.17
C ALA A 90 19.10 18.29 -1.02
N SER A 91 18.70 19.55 -0.87
CA SER A 91 17.73 20.03 0.11
C SER A 91 16.33 19.46 -0.13
N ALA A 92 15.87 19.43 -1.39
CA ALA A 92 14.58 18.86 -1.77
C ALA A 92 14.50 17.36 -1.46
N PHE A 93 15.54 16.59 -1.82
CA PHE A 93 15.59 15.16 -1.52
C PHE A 93 15.67 14.86 -0.02
N ALA A 94 16.31 15.73 0.77
CA ALA A 94 16.34 15.59 2.22
C ALA A 94 14.95 15.76 2.84
N GLN A 95 14.22 16.82 2.47
CA GLN A 95 12.86 17.09 2.95
C GLN A 95 11.87 15.97 2.56
N PHE A 96 11.94 15.49 1.31
CA PHE A 96 11.08 14.40 0.85
C PHE A 96 11.25 13.13 1.69
N ARG A 97 12.49 12.74 1.98
CA ARG A 97 12.77 11.54 2.80
C ARG A 97 12.31 11.68 4.24
N GLU A 98 12.26 12.90 4.77
CA GLU A 98 11.79 13.16 6.14
C GLU A 98 10.26 13.09 6.23
N GLN A 99 9.54 13.60 5.22
CA GLN A 99 8.07 13.56 5.18
C GLN A 99 7.47 12.18 4.89
N HIS A 100 8.21 11.29 4.21
CA HIS A 100 7.73 9.97 3.80
C HIS A 100 8.42 8.81 4.53
N ARG A 101 8.85 9.04 5.76
CA ARG A 101 9.51 8.03 6.61
C ARG A 101 8.53 7.18 7.40
#